data_AF-A0A6L2ZLQ6-F1
#
_entry.id   AF-A0A6L2ZLQ6-F1
#
_cell.length_a   1.000
_cell.length_b   1.000
_cell.length_c   1.000
_cell.angle_alpha   90.00
_cell.angle_beta   90.00
_cell.angle_gamma   90.00
#
_symmetry.space_group_name_H-M   'P 1'
#
loop_
_entity.id
_entity.type
_entity.pdbx_description
1 polymer ?
#
loop_
_entity_poly.entity_id
_entity_poly.type
_entity_poly.pdbx_seq_one_letter_code
_entity_poly.pdbx_strand_id
1 'polypeptide(L)'
;MNKRISEDIMNDNPEWSDKDFARARPAADVLTELFGKEGAAKVMRARGRPKLLNPKEPIKLRIDSDIVSAYRAQGDRWQTRMNEALRDYAKSHGMI
;
A
#
# COMPACT_ATOMS: atom_id res chain seq x y z
N MET A 1 19.29 3.72 12.87
CA MET A 1 19.86 2.51 13.52
C MET A 1 19.74 1.33 12.56
N ASN A 2 20.83 0.91 11.92
CA ASN A 2 20.85 -0.30 11.11
C ASN A 2 21.11 -1.50 12.03
N LYS A 3 20.09 -2.30 12.33
CA LYS A 3 20.30 -3.62 12.93
C LYS A 3 20.88 -4.52 11.85
N ARG A 4 22.19 -4.78 11.88
CA ARG A 4 22.76 -5.90 11.13
C ARG A 4 22.26 -7.16 11.83
N ILE A 5 21.51 -7.99 11.12
CA ILE A 5 21.13 -9.33 11.58
C ILE A 5 22.42 -10.17 11.48
N SER A 6 22.87 -10.79 12.58
CA SER A 6 24.03 -11.69 12.56
C SER A 6 23.67 -12.98 11.83
N GLU A 7 24.56 -13.46 10.96
CA GLU A 7 24.38 -14.69 10.16
C GLU A 7 24.08 -15.94 11.01
N ASP A 8 24.64 -16.00 12.23
CA ASP A 8 24.44 -17.12 13.15
C ASP A 8 22.98 -17.34 13.58
N ILE A 9 22.11 -16.33 13.50
CA ILE A 9 20.70 -16.44 13.95
C ILE A 9 19.86 -17.31 12.99
N MET A 10 20.29 -17.48 11.73
CA MET A 10 19.50 -18.21 10.74
C MET A 10 19.81 -19.72 10.67
N ASN A 11 20.91 -20.18 11.28
CA ASN A 11 21.39 -21.56 11.11
C ASN A 11 20.71 -22.58 12.05
N ASP A 12 19.97 -22.11 13.06
CA ASP A 12 19.26 -22.95 14.05
C ASP A 12 17.80 -23.26 13.65
N ASN A 13 17.33 -22.74 12.51
CA ASN A 13 15.99 -23.04 12.02
C ASN A 13 16.05 -24.24 11.05
N PRO A 14 15.61 -25.45 11.46
CA PRO A 14 15.67 -26.62 10.59
C PRO A 14 14.78 -26.44 9.36
N GLU A 15 15.13 -27.13 8.27
CA GLU A 15 14.26 -27.20 7.10
C GLU A 15 12.94 -27.90 7.46
N TRP A 16 11.84 -27.35 6.95
CA TRP A 16 10.52 -27.94 7.19
C TRP A 16 10.35 -29.20 6.34
N SER A 17 10.00 -30.30 6.99
CA SER A 17 9.69 -31.57 6.33
C SER A 17 8.21 -31.67 5.96
N ASP A 18 7.83 -32.68 5.16
CA ASP A 18 6.42 -32.96 4.84
C ASP A 18 5.55 -33.16 6.09
N LYS A 19 6.13 -33.70 7.18
CA LYS A 19 5.43 -33.86 8.46
C LYS A 19 5.12 -32.53 9.12
N ASP A 20 5.97 -31.52 8.92
CA ASP A 20 5.78 -30.18 9.46
C ASP A 20 4.67 -29.42 8.73
N PHE A 21 4.57 -29.61 7.41
CA PHE A 21 3.43 -29.10 6.64
C PHE A 21 2.13 -29.82 6.99
N ALA A 22 2.17 -31.14 7.23
CA ALA A 22 0.99 -31.92 7.59
C ALA A 22 0.39 -31.50 8.95
N ARG A 23 1.21 -31.01 9.89
CA ARG A 23 0.78 -30.48 11.20
C ARG A 23 0.49 -28.97 11.21
N ALA A 24 0.73 -28.27 10.09
CA ALA A 24 0.54 -26.84 10.03
C ALA A 24 -0.94 -26.48 10.19
N ARG A 25 -1.21 -25.42 10.97
CA ARG A 25 -2.57 -24.91 11.22
C ARG A 25 -2.71 -23.51 10.62
N PRO A 26 -3.92 -23.09 10.22
CA PRO A 26 -4.15 -21.72 9.80
C PRO A 26 -3.74 -20.72 10.88
N ALA A 27 -3.03 -19.66 10.48
CA ALA A 27 -2.61 -18.61 11.41
C ALA A 27 -3.80 -17.96 12.12
N ALA A 28 -4.97 -17.92 11.47
CA ALA A 28 -6.24 -17.47 12.05
C ALA A 28 -6.54 -18.15 13.39
N ASP A 29 -6.43 -19.47 13.43
CA ASP A 29 -6.82 -20.30 14.56
C ASP A 29 -5.76 -20.23 15.66
N VAL A 30 -4.48 -20.38 15.28
CA VAL A 30 -3.35 -20.38 16.22
C VAL A 30 -3.20 -19.03 16.92
N LEU A 31 -3.29 -17.91 16.16
CA LEU A 31 -3.17 -16.58 16.75
C LEU A 31 -4.36 -16.24 17.66
N THR A 32 -5.57 -16.72 17.33
CA THR A 32 -6.74 -16.54 18.20
C THR A 32 -6.59 -17.30 19.51
N GLU A 33 -6.04 -18.51 19.46
CA GLU A 33 -5.73 -19.32 20.65
C GLU A 33 -4.64 -18.67 21.53
N LEU A 34 -3.57 -18.15 20.92
CA LEU A 34 -2.43 -17.57 21.64
C LEU A 34 -2.71 -16.17 22.23
N PHE A 35 -3.45 -15.33 21.51
CA PHE A 35 -3.59 -13.90 21.84
C PHE A 35 -5.04 -13.48 22.14
N GLY A 36 -5.99 -14.41 22.09
CA GLY A 36 -7.43 -14.12 22.12
C GLY A 36 -7.90 -13.42 20.83
N LYS A 37 -9.22 -13.27 20.68
CA LYS A 37 -9.83 -12.68 19.47
C LYS A 37 -9.31 -11.28 19.16
N GLU A 38 -9.20 -10.41 20.16
CA GLU A 38 -8.75 -9.03 19.96
C GLU A 38 -7.25 -8.93 19.66
N GLY A 39 -6.43 -9.73 20.33
CA GLY A 39 -4.99 -9.78 20.09
C GLY A 39 -4.65 -10.32 18.71
N ALA A 40 -5.33 -11.39 18.29
CA ALA A 40 -5.22 -11.95 16.95
C ALA A 40 -5.61 -10.92 15.87
N ALA A 41 -6.73 -10.21 16.07
CA ALA A 41 -7.19 -9.18 15.13
C ALA A 41 -6.17 -8.03 14.98
N LYS A 42 -5.47 -7.63 16.05
CA LYS A 42 -4.42 -6.61 16.01
C LYS A 42 -3.18 -7.08 15.25
N VAL A 43 -2.76 -8.33 15.44
CA VAL A 43 -1.59 -8.91 14.76
C VAL A 43 -1.86 -9.18 13.28
N MET A 44 -3.07 -9.63 12.95
CA MET A 44 -3.48 -9.88 11.56
C MET A 44 -3.85 -8.62 10.78
N ARG A 45 -4.04 -7.48 11.46
CA ARG A 45 -4.35 -6.22 10.78
C ARG A 45 -3.19 -5.88 9.85
N ALA A 46 -3.47 -5.82 8.55
CA ALA A 46 -2.50 -5.40 7.55
C ALA A 46 -1.87 -4.07 7.97
N ARG A 47 -0.55 -4.08 8.20
CA ARG A 47 0.20 -2.88 8.55
C ARG A 47 0.28 -2.00 7.31
N GLY A 48 -0.10 -0.72 7.42
CA GLY A 48 -0.08 0.23 6.30
C GLY A 48 -1.04 1.39 6.48
N ARG A 49 -0.96 2.39 5.58
CA ARG A 49 -1.92 3.49 5.53
C ARG A 49 -3.33 2.92 5.28
N PRO A 50 -4.36 3.34 6.02
CA PRO A 50 -5.74 2.95 5.71
C PRO A 50 -6.05 3.21 4.23
N LYS A 51 -6.76 2.29 3.59
CA LYS A 51 -7.21 2.47 2.20
C LYS A 51 -8.05 3.74 2.13
N LEU A 52 -7.69 4.65 1.21
CA LEU A 52 -8.54 5.81 0.92
C LEU A 52 -9.84 5.32 0.27
N LEU A 53 -10.97 5.94 0.62
CA LEU A 53 -12.27 5.62 0.01
C LEU A 53 -12.27 5.91 -1.50
N ASN A 54 -11.70 7.04 -1.91
CA ASN A 54 -11.60 7.47 -3.29
C ASN A 54 -10.14 7.86 -3.62
N PRO A 55 -9.26 6.89 -3.91
CA PRO A 55 -7.88 7.18 -4.31
C PRO A 55 -7.84 7.80 -5.71
N LYS A 56 -6.77 8.53 -6.01
CA LYS A 56 -6.49 8.98 -7.39
C LYS A 56 -6.17 7.76 -8.25
N GLU A 57 -6.78 7.68 -9.42
CA GLU A 57 -6.51 6.60 -10.37
C GLU A 57 -5.26 6.89 -11.20
N PRO A 58 -4.23 6.01 -11.17
CA PRO A 58 -3.02 6.20 -11.96
C PRO A 58 -3.26 5.76 -13.42
N ILE A 59 -3.60 6.72 -14.29
CA ILE A 59 -3.77 6.46 -15.73
C ILE A 59 -2.52 6.85 -16.54
N LYS A 60 -2.25 6.12 -17.63
CA LYS A 60 -1.25 6.52 -18.63
C LYS A 60 -1.91 7.41 -19.69
N LEU A 61 -1.78 8.72 -19.54
CA LEU A 61 -2.32 9.72 -20.46
C LEU A 61 -1.17 10.47 -21.18
N ARG A 62 -1.31 10.70 -22.49
CA ARG A 62 -0.46 11.63 -23.23
C ARG A 62 -1.10 13.01 -23.21
N ILE A 63 -0.33 14.02 -22.84
CA ILE A 63 -0.72 15.43 -22.80
C ILE A 63 0.28 16.20 -23.65
N ASP A 64 -0.17 17.21 -24.38
CA ASP A 64 0.70 18.06 -25.19
C ASP A 64 1.79 18.73 -24.33
N SER A 65 2.98 18.85 -24.91
CA SER A 65 4.18 19.26 -24.18
C SER A 65 4.13 20.70 -23.68
N ASP A 66 3.46 21.58 -24.42
CA ASP A 66 3.26 22.99 -24.07
C ASP A 66 2.36 23.14 -22.83
N ILE A 67 1.27 22.37 -22.75
CA ILE A 67 0.38 22.33 -21.58
C ILE A 67 1.16 21.85 -20.35
N VAL A 68 1.90 20.75 -20.47
CA VAL A 68 2.72 20.22 -19.36
C VAL A 68 3.77 21.25 -18.92
N SER A 69 4.40 21.94 -19.87
CA SER A 69 5.39 22.97 -19.58
C SER A 69 4.78 24.18 -18.87
N ALA A 70 3.61 24.64 -19.30
CA ALA A 70 2.88 25.75 -18.68
C ALA A 70 2.52 25.46 -17.21
N TYR A 71 2.07 24.24 -16.90
CA TYR A 71 1.82 23.86 -15.51
C TYR A 71 3.11 23.71 -14.71
N ARG A 72 4.15 23.07 -15.25
CA ARG A 72 5.45 22.91 -14.56
C ARG A 72 6.08 24.25 -14.20
N ALA A 73 5.91 25.28 -15.02
CA ALA A 73 6.41 26.63 -14.75
C ALA A 73 5.77 27.28 -13.50
N GLN A 74 4.62 26.78 -13.03
CA GLN A 74 3.96 27.25 -11.81
C GLN A 74 4.63 26.71 -10.52
N GLY A 75 5.66 25.88 -10.65
CA GLY A 75 6.44 25.34 -9.55
C GLY A 75 5.78 24.16 -8.85
N ASP A 76 5.96 24.09 -7.54
CA ASP A 76 5.44 22.98 -6.74
C ASP A 76 3.92 22.83 -6.88
N ARG A 77 3.48 21.56 -6.78
CA ARG A 77 2.07 21.17 -6.88
C ARG A 77 1.44 21.42 -8.26
N TRP A 78 2.21 21.61 -9.33
CA TRP A 78 1.67 21.78 -10.69
C TRP A 78 0.73 20.64 -11.12
N GLN A 79 1.01 19.39 -10.73
CA GLN A 79 0.10 18.26 -11.01
C GLN A 79 -1.24 18.37 -10.27
N THR A 80 -1.24 18.93 -9.05
CA THR A 80 -2.47 19.17 -8.30
C THR A 80 -3.31 20.24 -8.98
N ARG A 81 -2.69 21.34 -9.43
CA ARG A 81 -3.36 22.42 -10.16
C ARG A 81 -3.92 21.93 -11.50
N MET A 82 -3.18 21.08 -12.21
CA MET A 82 -3.65 20.44 -13.44
C MET A 82 -4.88 19.56 -13.18
N ASN A 83 -4.87 18.78 -12.09
CA ASN A 83 -6.03 17.97 -11.69
C ASN A 83 -7.25 18.82 -11.27
N GLU A 84 -7.03 19.96 -10.61
CA GLU A 84 -8.10 20.91 -10.28
C GLU A 84 -8.74 21.49 -11.55
N ALA A 85 -7.93 21.89 -12.53
CA ALA A 85 -8.44 22.38 -13.82
C ALA A 85 -9.28 21.33 -14.56
N LEU A 86 -8.84 20.06 -14.56
CA LEU A 86 -9.64 18.96 -15.13
C LEU A 86 -10.96 18.76 -14.39
N ARG A 87 -10.96 18.90 -13.06
CA ARG A 87 -12.16 18.80 -12.24
C ARG A 87 -13.13 19.95 -12.51
N ASP A 88 -12.63 21.17 -12.64
CA ASP A 88 -13.46 22.34 -12.90
C ASP A 88 -14.05 22.31 -14.32
N TYR A 89 -13.28 21.82 -15.29
CA TYR A 89 -13.80 21.53 -16.63
C TYR A 89 -14.93 20.49 -16.58
N ALA A 90 -14.72 19.38 -15.87
CA ALA A 90 -15.73 18.34 -15.73
C ALA A 90 -17.03 18.85 -15.07
N LYS A 91 -16.93 19.66 -14.01
CA LYS A 91 -18.09 20.29 -13.35
C LYS A 91 -18.85 21.25 -14.27
N SER A 92 -18.12 22.14 -14.95
CA SER A 92 -18.72 23.15 -15.84
C SER A 92 -19.43 22.55 -17.05
N HIS A 93 -19.08 21.32 -17.43
CA HIS A 93 -19.70 20.58 -18.52
C HIS A 93 -20.64 19.45 -18.03
N GLY A 94 -20.96 19.41 -16.74
CA GLY A 94 -21.90 18.44 -16.17
C GLY A 94 -21.45 16.98 -16.24
N MET A 95 -20.15 16.73 -16.33
CA MET A 95 -19.58 15.38 -16.36
C MET A 95 -19.47 14.78 -14.96
N ILE A 96 -19.40 15.63 -13.92
CA ILE A 96 -19.39 15.29 -12.49
C ILE A 96 -20.16 16.33 -11.67
#